data_AF-A0A534QW21-F1
#
_entry.id   AF-A0A534QW21-F1
#
_cell.length_a   1.000
_cell.length_b   1.000
_cell.length_c   1.000
_cell.angle_alpha   90.00
_cell.angle_beta   90.00
_cell.angle_gamma   90.00
#
_symmetry.space_group_name_H-M   'P 1'
#
loop_
_entity.id
_entity.type
_entity.pdbx_description
1 polymer ?
#
loop_
_entity_poly.entity_id
_entity_poly.type
_entity_poly.pdbx_seq_one_letter_code
_entity_poly.pdbx_strand_id
1 'polypeptide(L)'
;MLVAGVAAALLLMGSAPAVPSAAPAALRRALHAASVQIDPPGCSGVLAENDQIVVTARHCIDPGVEKLRVRFTNGATRAGWVVATDEAADQAVLFLDDPVHIEPLPIVRRRAIPGTVLYFEGNPSRPRFQSARLDKIGRCPSLPELPNALFTSIAGVPGDSGAPLVDVVAEVVGLVHGGARCHIATPADTLLRLVERVLERDDVRMTRVPARSGPRRSAVSAGHSRHS
;
A
#
# COMPACT_ATOMS: atom_id res chain seq x y z
N MET A 1 -10.51 -54.60 -49.17
CA MET A 1 -10.82 -54.37 -47.75
C MET A 1 -9.57 -53.80 -47.09
N LEU A 2 -9.50 -52.48 -46.90
CA LEU A 2 -8.46 -51.82 -46.09
C LEU A 2 -9.19 -51.05 -44.99
N VAL A 3 -9.02 -51.49 -43.75
CA VAL A 3 -9.62 -50.88 -42.57
C VAL A 3 -8.66 -49.80 -42.07
N ALA A 4 -9.08 -48.55 -42.10
CA ALA A 4 -8.38 -47.43 -41.52
C ALA A 4 -8.60 -47.42 -40.00
N GLY A 5 -7.52 -47.56 -39.22
CA GLY A 5 -7.55 -47.38 -37.76
C GLY A 5 -7.29 -45.90 -37.42
N VAL A 6 -8.31 -45.20 -36.95
CA VAL A 6 -8.17 -43.84 -36.39
C VAL A 6 -7.93 -43.98 -34.88
N ALA A 7 -6.70 -43.67 -34.45
CA ALA A 7 -6.38 -43.55 -33.03
C ALA A 7 -6.85 -42.20 -32.51
N ALA A 8 -7.90 -42.19 -31.69
CA ALA A 8 -8.36 -41.00 -30.99
C ALA A 8 -7.47 -40.72 -29.77
N ALA A 9 -6.64 -39.67 -29.86
CA ALA A 9 -5.91 -39.16 -28.71
C ALA A 9 -6.86 -38.37 -27.80
N LEU A 10 -7.19 -38.93 -26.63
CA LEU A 10 -7.86 -38.19 -25.56
C LEU A 10 -6.88 -37.17 -24.96
N LEU A 11 -7.03 -35.90 -25.33
CA LEU A 11 -6.42 -34.78 -24.63
C LEU A 11 -7.15 -34.56 -23.29
N LEU A 12 -6.56 -35.06 -22.20
CA LEU A 12 -6.93 -34.70 -20.84
C LEU A 12 -6.57 -33.24 -20.60
N MET A 13 -7.54 -32.35 -20.82
CA MET A 13 -7.46 -30.95 -20.40
C MET A 13 -7.48 -30.90 -18.86
N GLY A 14 -6.31 -30.80 -18.25
CA GLY A 14 -6.19 -30.53 -16.81
C GLY A 14 -6.75 -29.14 -16.50
N SER A 15 -7.92 -29.09 -15.88
CA SER A 15 -8.48 -27.86 -15.32
C SER A 15 -7.60 -27.41 -14.15
N ALA A 16 -6.92 -26.29 -14.30
CA ALA A 16 -6.22 -25.64 -13.20
C ALA A 16 -7.23 -25.32 -12.07
N PRO A 17 -6.86 -25.49 -10.79
CA PRO A 17 -7.76 -25.19 -9.68
C PRO A 17 -8.15 -23.70 -9.73
N ALA A 18 -9.46 -23.44 -9.71
CA ALA A 18 -9.99 -22.09 -9.64
C ALA A 18 -9.51 -21.41 -8.34
N VAL A 19 -8.93 -20.22 -8.48
CA VAL A 19 -8.62 -19.36 -7.34
C VAL A 19 -9.94 -18.99 -6.63
N PRO A 20 -10.05 -19.10 -5.30
CA PRO A 20 -11.26 -18.75 -4.56
C PRO A 20 -11.73 -17.33 -4.94
N SER A 21 -12.96 -17.22 -5.44
CA SER A 21 -13.39 -16.11 -6.31
C SER A 21 -13.98 -14.89 -5.60
N ALA A 22 -14.13 -14.90 -4.27
CA ALA A 22 -14.67 -13.76 -3.55
C ALA A 22 -13.81 -13.43 -2.34
N ALA A 23 -13.11 -12.29 -2.41
CA ALA A 23 -12.52 -11.68 -1.23
C ALA A 23 -13.60 -11.35 -0.20
N PRO A 24 -13.32 -11.46 1.11
CA PRO A 24 -14.24 -11.01 2.14
C PRO A 24 -14.64 -9.55 1.91
N ALA A 25 -15.94 -9.22 2.05
CA ALA A 25 -16.41 -7.86 1.86
C ALA A 25 -15.73 -6.86 2.81
N ALA A 26 -15.31 -7.31 4.00
CA ALA A 26 -14.53 -6.53 4.95
C ALA A 26 -13.15 -6.14 4.37
N LEU A 27 -12.43 -7.09 3.76
CA LEU A 27 -11.16 -6.82 3.09
C LEU A 27 -11.33 -5.79 1.98
N ARG A 28 -12.35 -5.98 1.13
CA ARG A 28 -12.62 -5.05 0.02
C ARG A 28 -12.85 -3.62 0.52
N ARG A 29 -13.60 -3.46 1.62
CA ARG A 29 -13.85 -2.15 2.23
C ARG A 29 -12.59 -1.57 2.87
N ALA A 30 -11.79 -2.37 3.57
CA ALA A 30 -10.56 -1.90 4.21
C ALA A 30 -9.54 -1.44 3.16
N LEU A 31 -9.32 -2.24 2.12
CA LEU A 31 -8.49 -1.88 0.98
C LEU A 31 -8.95 -0.56 0.36
N HIS A 32 -10.24 -0.47 0.04
CA HIS A 32 -10.82 0.75 -0.54
C HIS A 32 -10.69 1.98 0.34
N ALA A 33 -10.92 1.85 1.64
CA ALA A 33 -10.83 2.98 2.56
C ALA A 33 -9.40 3.53 2.64
N ALA A 34 -8.40 2.64 2.71
CA ALA A 34 -7.00 3.02 2.90
C ALA A 34 -6.27 3.40 1.61
N SER A 35 -6.76 3.00 0.43
CA SER A 35 -6.18 3.39 -0.85
C SER A 35 -6.29 4.90 -1.09
N VAL A 36 -5.23 5.48 -1.64
CA VAL A 36 -5.16 6.92 -1.93
C VAL A 36 -4.70 7.18 -3.35
N GLN A 37 -5.09 8.35 -3.89
CA GLN A 37 -4.53 8.90 -5.11
C GLN A 37 -3.49 9.98 -4.77
N ILE A 38 -2.34 9.94 -5.45
CA ILE A 38 -1.24 10.88 -5.29
C ILE A 38 -1.18 11.80 -6.51
N ASP A 39 -1.32 13.11 -6.29
CA ASP A 39 -1.35 14.11 -7.37
C ASP A 39 -0.37 15.26 -7.18
N PRO A 40 0.22 15.76 -8.29
CA PRO A 40 0.36 15.08 -9.59
C PRO A 40 1.28 13.83 -9.46
N PRO A 41 1.27 12.85 -10.40
CA PRO A 41 0.56 12.80 -11.69
C PRO A 41 -0.78 12.04 -11.68
N GLY A 42 -1.23 11.52 -10.52
CA GLY A 42 -2.38 10.63 -10.42
C GLY A 42 -1.99 9.17 -10.25
N CYS A 43 -0.91 8.92 -9.52
CA CYS A 43 -0.53 7.59 -9.06
C CYS A 43 -1.39 7.13 -7.89
N SER A 44 -1.18 5.89 -7.46
CA SER A 44 -1.85 5.29 -6.31
C SER A 44 -0.91 5.18 -5.11
N GLY A 45 -1.48 4.99 -3.93
CA GLY A 45 -0.76 4.72 -2.70
C GLY A 45 -1.69 4.09 -1.67
N VAL A 46 -1.21 3.93 -0.46
CA VAL A 46 -2.00 3.43 0.67
C VAL A 46 -1.62 4.14 1.97
N LEU A 47 -2.61 4.45 2.80
CA LEU A 47 -2.42 4.83 4.20
C LEU A 47 -2.01 3.59 4.99
N ALA A 48 -0.83 3.59 5.59
CA ALA A 48 -0.20 2.42 6.16
C ALA A 48 0.36 2.67 7.57
N GLU A 49 0.34 1.64 8.43
CA GLU A 49 0.77 1.64 9.85
C GLU A 49 0.04 2.61 10.80
N ASN A 50 -0.18 3.87 10.42
CA ASN A 50 -0.90 4.89 11.22
C ASN A 50 -1.66 5.89 10.33
N ASP A 51 -2.33 6.87 10.95
CA ASP A 51 -3.19 7.85 10.29
C ASP A 51 -2.45 9.01 9.58
N GLN A 52 -1.11 8.96 9.51
CA GLN A 52 -0.26 9.97 8.87
C GLN A 52 0.76 9.43 7.88
N ILE A 53 0.96 8.11 7.80
CA ILE A 53 1.93 7.50 6.90
C ILE A 53 1.24 7.01 5.64
N VAL A 54 1.67 7.53 4.50
CA VAL A 54 1.23 7.08 3.18
C VAL A 54 2.41 6.56 2.42
N VAL A 55 2.26 5.41 1.77
CA VAL A 55 3.30 4.81 0.93
C VAL A 55 2.87 4.75 -0.53
N THR A 56 3.81 4.96 -1.44
CA THR A 56 3.55 5.01 -2.88
C THR A 56 4.82 4.61 -3.68
N ALA A 57 4.72 4.60 -5.00
CA ALA A 57 5.86 4.38 -5.89
C ALA A 57 6.74 5.63 -6.00
N ARG A 58 8.06 5.45 -5.98
CA ARG A 58 9.01 6.56 -6.01
C ARG A 58 9.00 7.30 -7.35
N HIS A 59 8.90 6.60 -8.47
CA HIS A 59 8.90 7.21 -9.80
C HIS A 59 7.68 8.11 -10.07
N CYS A 60 6.65 8.07 -9.21
CA CYS A 60 5.51 8.97 -9.27
C CYS A 60 5.82 10.38 -8.72
N ILE A 61 7.01 10.58 -8.14
CA ILE A 61 7.40 11.84 -7.52
C ILE A 61 8.42 12.52 -8.43
N ASP A 62 8.04 13.67 -8.98
CA ASP A 62 8.93 14.45 -9.82
C ASP A 62 10.17 14.95 -9.04
N PRO A 63 11.34 15.08 -9.70
CA PRO A 63 12.53 15.61 -9.07
C PRO A 63 12.30 16.99 -8.44
N GLY A 64 12.74 17.17 -7.18
CA GLY A 64 12.61 18.43 -6.44
C GLY A 64 11.24 18.68 -5.81
N VAL A 65 10.26 17.78 -5.98
CA VAL A 65 8.98 17.86 -5.28
C VAL A 65 9.13 17.35 -3.84
N GLU A 66 8.91 18.24 -2.88
CA GLU A 66 8.96 17.90 -1.44
C GLU A 66 7.58 17.59 -0.85
N LYS A 67 6.51 17.99 -1.54
CA LYS A 67 5.14 17.90 -1.03
C LYS A 67 4.15 17.55 -2.12
N LEU A 68 3.26 16.61 -1.84
CA LEU A 68 2.26 16.10 -2.77
C LEU A 68 0.85 16.21 -2.17
N ARG A 69 -0.15 16.17 -3.04
CA ARG A 69 -1.55 16.09 -2.63
C ARG A 69 -1.96 14.62 -2.57
N VAL A 70 -2.50 14.22 -1.42
CA VAL A 70 -3.05 12.88 -1.19
C VAL A 70 -4.57 12.99 -1.11
N ARG A 71 -5.27 12.32 -2.04
CA ARG A 71 -6.73 12.25 -2.07
C ARG A 71 -7.20 10.87 -1.60
N PHE A 72 -8.09 10.88 -0.61
CA PHE A 72 -8.66 9.68 0.00
C PHE A 72 -10.01 9.33 -0.63
N THR A 73 -10.44 8.07 -0.48
CA THR A 73 -11.71 7.58 -1.04
C THR A 73 -12.96 8.18 -0.38
N ASN A 74 -12.83 8.73 0.84
CA ASN A 74 -13.89 9.50 1.48
C ASN A 74 -14.00 10.96 0.98
N GLY A 75 -13.18 11.36 0.00
CA GLY A 75 -13.14 12.72 -0.54
C GLY A 75 -12.22 13.68 0.21
N ALA A 76 -11.65 13.27 1.34
CA ALA A 76 -10.67 14.09 2.05
C ALA A 76 -9.41 14.28 1.20
N THR A 77 -8.79 15.45 1.37
CA THR A 77 -7.49 15.75 0.77
C THR A 77 -6.53 16.18 1.88
N ARG A 78 -5.30 15.70 1.82
CA ARG A 78 -4.19 16.11 2.68
C ARG A 78 -2.99 16.48 1.83
N ALA A 79 -2.12 17.33 2.36
CA ALA A 79 -0.80 17.49 1.82
C ALA A 79 0.16 16.57 2.58
N GLY A 80 1.04 15.89 1.86
CA GLY A 80 2.01 14.95 2.41
C GLY A 80 3.43 15.31 2.01
N TRP A 81 4.34 15.38 2.98
CA TRP A 81 5.77 15.58 2.76
C TRP A 81 6.44 14.31 2.32
N VAL A 82 7.29 14.37 1.30
CA VAL A 82 8.15 13.26 0.93
C VAL A 82 9.26 13.14 1.98
N VAL A 83 9.12 12.21 2.91
CA VAL A 83 10.02 12.09 4.08
C VAL A 83 11.09 11.00 3.93
N ALA A 84 10.84 10.03 3.06
CA ALA A 84 11.82 9.01 2.72
C ALA A 84 11.54 8.39 1.34
N THR A 85 12.61 7.98 0.68
CA THR A 85 12.56 7.31 -0.62
C THR A 85 13.56 6.16 -0.67
N ASP A 86 13.26 5.18 -1.49
CA ASP A 86 14.16 4.10 -1.90
C ASP A 86 14.09 4.01 -3.43
N GLU A 87 15.12 4.53 -4.10
CA GLU A 87 15.21 4.56 -5.57
C GLU A 87 15.35 3.14 -6.14
N ALA A 88 16.12 2.28 -5.47
CA ALA A 88 16.40 0.92 -5.93
C ALA A 88 15.15 0.03 -5.89
N ALA A 89 14.30 0.23 -4.87
CA ALA A 89 13.05 -0.49 -4.70
C ALA A 89 11.84 0.22 -5.30
N ASP A 90 11.99 1.44 -5.84
CA ASP A 90 10.90 2.28 -6.32
C ASP A 90 9.80 2.54 -5.26
N GLN A 91 10.20 2.89 -4.04
CA GLN A 91 9.29 3.11 -2.91
C GLN A 91 9.47 4.50 -2.31
N ALA A 92 8.37 5.12 -1.87
CA ALA A 92 8.38 6.40 -1.20
C ALA A 92 7.40 6.40 -0.02
N VAL A 93 7.77 7.17 1.03
CA VAL A 93 6.96 7.42 2.21
C VAL A 93 6.63 8.89 2.26
N LEU A 94 5.33 9.18 2.39
CA LEU A 94 4.78 10.50 2.62
C LEU A 94 4.31 10.61 4.06
N PHE A 95 4.59 11.73 4.71
CA PHE A 95 4.03 12.07 6.02
C PHE A 95 2.98 13.17 5.85
N LEU A 96 1.75 12.89 6.23
CA LEU A 96 0.64 13.84 6.12
C LEU A 96 0.79 14.99 7.12
N ASP A 97 0.56 16.22 6.67
CA ASP A 97 0.53 17.40 7.55
C ASP A 97 -0.46 17.21 8.72
N ASP A 98 -1.64 16.69 8.40
CA ASP A 98 -2.72 16.43 9.34
C ASP A 98 -3.17 14.97 9.21
N PRO A 99 -3.46 14.29 10.34
CA PRO A 99 -4.00 12.94 10.31
C PRO A 99 -5.33 12.84 9.58
N VAL A 100 -5.69 11.62 9.21
CA VAL A 100 -6.96 11.28 8.59
C VAL A 100 -7.68 10.19 9.39
N HIS A 101 -8.98 10.35 9.60
CA HIS A 101 -9.79 9.36 10.32
C HIS A 101 -10.20 8.20 9.40
N ILE A 102 -9.20 7.44 8.94
CA ILE A 102 -9.33 6.23 8.14
C ILE A 102 -8.42 5.18 8.79
N GLU A 103 -8.91 3.95 8.91
CA GLU A 103 -8.10 2.85 9.42
C GLU A 103 -6.95 2.55 8.43
N PRO A 104 -5.68 2.66 8.85
CA PRO A 104 -4.54 2.34 8.00
C PRO A 104 -4.40 0.83 7.80
N LEU A 105 -3.72 0.42 6.72
CA LEU A 105 -3.36 -0.98 6.55
C LEU A 105 -1.99 -1.28 7.19
N PRO A 106 -1.87 -2.37 7.96
CA PRO A 106 -0.57 -2.85 8.42
C PRO A 106 0.27 -3.34 7.24
N ILE A 107 1.59 -3.19 7.32
CA ILE A 107 2.55 -3.80 6.40
C ILE A 107 2.93 -5.18 6.92
N VAL A 108 2.92 -6.17 6.02
CA VAL A 108 3.24 -7.54 6.39
C VAL A 108 4.70 -7.66 6.84
N ARG A 109 4.93 -8.34 7.97
CA ARG A 109 6.27 -8.57 8.53
C ARG A 109 6.88 -9.92 8.11
N ARG A 110 6.07 -10.81 7.55
CA ARG A 110 6.47 -12.11 7.01
C ARG A 110 6.83 -12.00 5.53
N ARG A 111 7.72 -12.88 5.06
CA ARG A 111 8.06 -12.97 3.63
C ARG A 111 6.89 -13.48 2.83
N ALA A 112 6.69 -12.91 1.64
CA ALA A 112 5.70 -13.38 0.69
C ALA A 112 6.07 -14.77 0.13
N ILE A 113 5.08 -15.62 -0.10
CA ILE A 113 5.26 -17.00 -0.57
C ILE A 113 4.61 -17.13 -1.97
N PRO A 114 5.36 -17.54 -3.02
CA PRO A 114 4.76 -17.87 -4.32
C PRO A 114 3.58 -18.84 -4.20
N GLY A 115 2.54 -18.61 -4.99
CA GLY A 115 1.25 -19.30 -4.92
C GLY A 115 0.21 -18.60 -4.04
N THR A 116 0.61 -17.64 -3.19
CA THR A 116 -0.32 -16.87 -2.35
C THR A 116 -1.31 -16.08 -3.20
N VAL A 117 -2.58 -16.07 -2.78
CA VAL A 117 -3.63 -15.21 -3.33
C VAL A 117 -3.54 -13.84 -2.64
N LEU A 118 -3.45 -12.81 -3.45
CA LEU A 118 -3.38 -11.41 -3.07
C LEU A 118 -4.59 -10.66 -3.65
N TYR A 119 -4.83 -9.46 -3.13
CA TYR A 119 -5.92 -8.60 -3.55
C TYR A 119 -5.42 -7.20 -3.84
N PHE A 120 -6.05 -6.56 -4.80
CA PHE A 120 -5.66 -5.26 -5.33
C PHE A 120 -6.88 -4.58 -5.95
N GLU A 121 -6.92 -3.25 -5.95
CA GLU A 121 -7.97 -2.49 -6.65
C GLU A 121 -7.47 -1.41 -7.60
N GLY A 122 -6.17 -1.16 -7.66
CA GLY A 122 -5.58 -0.12 -8.49
C GLY A 122 -5.92 1.28 -8.03
N ASN A 123 -6.04 2.20 -8.98
CA ASN A 123 -6.27 3.60 -8.67
C ASN A 123 -7.66 3.86 -8.06
N PRO A 124 -7.76 4.48 -6.87
CA PRO A 124 -9.04 4.67 -6.19
C PRO A 124 -10.00 5.63 -6.90
N SER A 125 -9.55 6.44 -7.86
CA SER A 125 -10.46 7.22 -8.73
C SER A 125 -11.22 6.37 -9.75
N ARG A 126 -10.70 5.18 -10.08
CA ARG A 126 -11.27 4.23 -11.04
C ARG A 126 -11.02 2.80 -10.54
N PRO A 127 -11.64 2.42 -9.40
CA PRO A 127 -11.31 1.18 -8.70
C PRO A 127 -11.68 -0.05 -9.52
N ARG A 128 -10.76 -1.02 -9.58
CA ARG A 128 -10.90 -2.30 -10.30
C ARG A 128 -10.40 -3.43 -9.42
N PHE A 129 -11.27 -3.88 -8.52
CA PHE A 129 -10.95 -4.97 -7.61
C PHE A 129 -10.58 -6.26 -8.36
N GLN A 130 -9.46 -6.86 -8.01
CA GLN A 130 -8.92 -8.10 -8.58
C GLN A 130 -8.33 -8.97 -7.48
N SER A 131 -8.53 -10.29 -7.59
CA SER A 131 -7.64 -11.27 -6.97
C SER A 131 -6.46 -11.51 -7.89
N ALA A 132 -5.25 -11.60 -7.34
CA ALA A 132 -4.05 -11.92 -8.07
C ALA A 132 -3.28 -13.05 -7.38
N ARG A 133 -2.48 -13.79 -8.13
CA ARG A 133 -1.57 -14.79 -7.58
C ARG A 133 -0.15 -14.22 -7.59
N LEU A 134 0.60 -14.47 -6.52
CA LEU A 134 2.04 -14.28 -6.52
C LEU A 134 2.69 -15.43 -7.30
N ASP A 135 3.21 -15.17 -8.50
CA ASP A 135 3.77 -16.19 -9.39
C ASP A 135 5.17 -16.63 -8.95
N LYS A 136 6.05 -15.66 -8.72
CA LYS A 136 7.44 -15.88 -8.33
C LYS A 136 8.05 -14.63 -7.70
N ILE A 137 9.21 -14.80 -7.11
CA ILE A 137 10.03 -13.70 -6.58
C ILE A 137 11.34 -13.69 -7.35
N GLY A 138 11.79 -12.51 -7.81
CA GLY A 138 13.06 -12.40 -8.52
C GLY A 138 13.33 -11.00 -9.08
N ARG A 139 14.38 -10.89 -9.89
CA ARG A 139 14.79 -9.63 -10.51
C ARG A 139 13.98 -9.34 -11.77
N CYS A 140 13.40 -8.15 -11.88
CA CYS A 140 12.74 -7.68 -13.10
C CYS A 140 13.66 -6.73 -13.88
N PRO A 141 13.73 -6.82 -15.22
CA PRO A 141 14.51 -5.88 -16.02
C PRO A 141 14.11 -4.40 -15.91
N SER A 142 12.85 -4.08 -15.57
CA SER A 142 12.41 -2.70 -15.35
C SER A 142 12.80 -2.14 -13.97
N LEU A 143 13.19 -3.01 -13.04
CA LEU A 143 13.65 -2.63 -11.71
C LEU A 143 14.89 -3.47 -11.37
N PRO A 144 16.00 -3.26 -12.10
CA PRO A 144 17.13 -4.17 -12.09
C PRO A 144 17.87 -4.16 -10.78
N GLU A 145 17.75 -3.13 -9.93
CA GLU A 145 18.42 -3.05 -8.63
C GLU A 145 17.69 -3.85 -7.54
N LEU A 146 16.39 -4.13 -7.73
CA LEU A 146 15.59 -4.91 -6.79
C LEU A 146 15.67 -6.41 -7.12
N PRO A 147 16.36 -7.23 -6.30
CA PRO A 147 16.55 -8.65 -6.59
C PRO A 147 15.30 -9.51 -6.33
N ASN A 148 14.32 -8.98 -5.59
CA ASN A 148 13.19 -9.72 -5.02
C ASN A 148 11.83 -9.07 -5.36
N ALA A 149 11.67 -8.52 -6.56
CA ALA A 149 10.36 -8.10 -7.05
C ALA A 149 9.36 -9.26 -7.05
N LEU A 150 8.12 -8.95 -6.70
CA LEU A 150 7.00 -9.89 -6.63
C LEU A 150 6.33 -9.94 -8.00
N PHE A 151 6.53 -11.00 -8.78
CA PHE A 151 5.82 -11.18 -10.05
C PHE A 151 4.41 -11.67 -9.77
N THR A 152 3.41 -11.00 -10.33
CA THR A 152 2.01 -11.31 -10.03
C THR A 152 1.15 -11.37 -11.27
N SER A 153 -0.01 -11.99 -11.15
CA SER A 153 -1.01 -12.06 -12.20
C SER A 153 -1.89 -10.82 -12.31
N ILE A 154 -1.52 -9.68 -11.70
CA ILE A 154 -2.33 -8.45 -11.76
C ILE A 154 -2.43 -7.92 -13.20
N ALA A 155 -3.60 -7.43 -13.58
CA ALA A 155 -3.76 -6.60 -14.78
C ALA A 155 -3.69 -5.11 -14.40
N GLY A 156 -2.44 -4.62 -14.30
CA GLY A 156 -2.13 -3.22 -13.99
C GLY A 156 -2.29 -2.29 -15.20
N VAL A 157 -2.70 -1.05 -14.97
CA VAL A 157 -2.84 0.01 -15.98
C VAL A 157 -2.22 1.33 -15.47
N PRO A 158 -1.95 2.32 -16.35
CA PRO A 158 -1.45 3.62 -15.90
C PRO A 158 -2.31 4.25 -14.80
N GLY A 159 -1.63 4.71 -13.74
CA GLY A 159 -2.23 5.22 -12.52
C GLY A 159 -2.24 4.23 -11.35
N ASP A 160 -2.03 2.93 -11.61
CA ASP A 160 -1.93 1.90 -10.55
C ASP A 160 -0.56 1.88 -9.86
N SER A 161 0.46 2.57 -10.38
CA SER A 161 1.78 2.66 -9.74
C SER A 161 1.64 3.10 -8.29
N GLY A 162 2.18 2.31 -7.37
CA GLY A 162 2.11 2.54 -5.92
C GLY A 162 0.87 1.96 -5.24
N ALA A 163 -0.10 1.41 -5.96
CA ALA A 163 -1.28 0.81 -5.33
C ALA A 163 -0.90 -0.43 -4.52
N PRO A 164 -1.57 -0.67 -3.37
CA PRO A 164 -1.26 -1.78 -2.51
C PRO A 164 -1.71 -3.12 -3.10
N LEU A 165 -0.84 -4.12 -3.00
CA LEU A 165 -1.20 -5.53 -3.03
C LEU A 165 -1.28 -6.03 -1.58
N VAL A 166 -2.42 -6.61 -1.20
CA VAL A 166 -2.69 -7.06 0.17
C VAL A 166 -3.00 -8.54 0.24
N ASP A 167 -2.78 -9.16 1.38
CA ASP A 167 -3.19 -10.54 1.62
C ASP A 167 -4.64 -10.66 2.15
N VAL A 168 -5.03 -11.87 2.55
CA VAL A 168 -6.40 -12.19 3.00
C VAL A 168 -6.83 -11.47 4.28
N VAL A 169 -5.89 -10.91 5.05
CA VAL A 169 -6.17 -10.14 6.28
C VAL A 169 -5.94 -8.63 6.08
N ALA A 170 -5.80 -8.18 4.84
CA ALA A 170 -5.55 -6.79 4.45
C ALA A 170 -4.20 -6.23 4.93
N GLU A 171 -3.18 -7.09 5.09
CA GLU A 171 -1.80 -6.63 5.28
C GLU A 171 -1.15 -6.32 3.92
N VAL A 172 -0.46 -5.18 3.80
CA VAL A 172 0.26 -4.77 2.59
C VAL A 172 1.46 -5.68 2.36
N VAL A 173 1.43 -6.43 1.25
CA VAL A 173 2.47 -7.36 0.80
C VAL A 173 3.45 -6.69 -0.17
N GLY A 174 3.00 -5.66 -0.87
CA GLY A 174 3.85 -4.87 -1.75
C GLY A 174 3.10 -3.73 -2.44
N LEU A 175 3.84 -2.92 -3.20
CA LEU A 175 3.29 -1.82 -3.98
C LEU A 175 3.44 -2.11 -5.46
N VAL A 176 2.38 -1.90 -6.24
CA VAL A 176 2.40 -2.17 -7.68
C VAL A 176 3.42 -1.27 -8.39
N HIS A 177 4.24 -1.90 -9.23
CA HIS A 177 5.18 -1.23 -10.11
C HIS A 177 4.83 -1.55 -11.56
N GLY A 178 4.44 -0.51 -12.31
CA GLY A 178 4.14 -0.63 -13.73
C GLY A 178 5.38 -0.36 -14.58
N GLY A 179 5.90 -1.39 -15.24
CA GLY A 179 6.93 -1.26 -16.28
C GLY A 179 6.54 -2.06 -17.52
N ALA A 180 6.90 -1.59 -18.72
CA ALA A 180 6.52 -2.19 -20.02
C ALA A 180 6.98 -3.66 -20.23
N ARG A 181 7.64 -4.28 -19.24
CA ARG A 181 8.26 -5.60 -19.33
C ARG A 181 7.87 -6.57 -18.22
N CYS A 182 7.23 -6.10 -17.14
CA CYS A 182 6.90 -6.94 -15.98
C CYS A 182 5.59 -6.49 -15.31
N HIS A 183 4.78 -7.45 -14.90
CA HIS A 183 3.68 -7.25 -13.95
C HIS A 183 4.18 -7.59 -12.56
N ILE A 184 4.68 -6.59 -11.84
CA ILE A 184 5.34 -6.78 -10.54
C ILE A 184 4.80 -5.86 -9.45
N ALA A 185 5.09 -6.22 -8.21
CA ALA A 185 5.10 -5.32 -7.08
C ALA A 185 6.46 -5.31 -6.37
N THR A 186 6.75 -4.19 -5.74
CA THR A 186 7.90 -3.99 -4.87
C THR A 186 7.54 -4.56 -3.48
N PRO A 187 8.43 -5.33 -2.83
CA PRO A 187 8.06 -6.15 -1.69
C PRO A 187 7.96 -5.34 -0.39
N ALA A 188 7.14 -5.83 0.53
CA ALA A 188 6.94 -5.25 1.85
C ALA A 188 8.20 -5.19 2.72
N ASP A 189 9.20 -6.06 2.52
CA ASP A 189 10.37 -6.09 3.40
C ASP A 189 11.23 -4.82 3.26
N THR A 190 11.43 -4.32 2.04
CA THR A 190 12.11 -3.04 1.83
C THR A 190 11.26 -1.86 2.27
N LEU A 191 9.94 -1.97 2.05
CA LEU A 191 8.99 -0.93 2.44
C LEU A 191 8.95 -0.75 3.95
N LEU A 192 8.87 -1.85 4.69
CA LEU A 192 8.84 -1.86 6.15
C LEU A 192 10.10 -1.20 6.71
N ARG A 193 11.29 -1.58 6.21
CA ARG A 193 12.56 -0.93 6.60
C ARG A 193 12.55 0.58 6.30
N LEU A 194 11.94 0.99 5.19
CA LEU A 194 11.83 2.41 4.82
C LEU A 194 10.92 3.17 5.79
N VAL A 195 9.78 2.59 6.14
CA VAL A 195 8.79 3.17 7.07
C VAL A 195 9.31 3.19 8.51
N GLU A 196 9.93 2.11 8.99
CA GLU A 196 10.51 2.04 10.34
C GLU A 196 11.55 3.15 10.56
N ARG A 197 12.41 3.42 9.55
CA ARG A 197 13.35 4.54 9.62
C ARG A 197 12.68 5.91 9.77
N VAL A 198 11.47 6.08 9.23
CA VAL A 198 10.70 7.33 9.37
C VAL A 198 10.12 7.42 10.78
N LEU A 199 9.48 6.35 11.25
CA LEU A 199 8.87 6.30 12.58
C LEU A 199 9.89 6.49 13.70
N GLU A 200 11.06 5.83 13.61
CA GLU A 200 12.15 6.01 14.57
C GLU A 200 12.65 7.46 14.62
N ARG A 201 12.72 8.15 13.48
CA ARG A 201 13.15 9.56 13.43
C ARG A 201 12.11 10.50 14.03
N ASP A 202 10.84 10.22 13.80
CA ASP A 202 9.75 11.03 14.34
C ASP A 202 9.65 10.90 15.86
N ASP A 203 9.74 9.67 16.38
CA ASP A 203 9.82 9.41 17.83
C ASP A 203 10.98 10.17 18.48
N VAL A 204 12.15 10.17 17.84
CA VAL A 204 13.32 10.93 18.28
C VAL A 204 13.08 12.44 18.23
N ARG A 205 12.35 12.96 17.23
CA ARG A 205 11.99 14.38 17.16
C ARG A 205 11.01 14.76 18.26
N MET A 206 10.00 13.93 18.51
CA MET A 206 8.99 14.14 19.56
C MET A 206 9.60 14.08 20.96
N THR A 207 10.55 13.17 21.23
CA THR A 207 11.28 13.13 22.50
C THR A 207 12.25 14.30 22.71
N ARG A 208 12.74 14.92 21.63
CA ARG A 208 13.63 16.10 21.71
C ARG A 208 12.90 17.43 21.87
N VAL A 209 11.61 17.51 21.54
CA VAL A 209 10.77 18.67 21.88
C VAL A 209 10.38 18.53 23.36
N PRO A 210 10.88 19.38 24.28
CA PRO A 210 10.46 19.29 25.67
C PRO A 210 8.96 19.53 25.70
N ALA A 211 8.22 18.61 26.34
CA ALA A 211 6.79 18.76 26.59
C ALA A 211 6.56 20.14 27.19
N ARG A 212 5.95 21.07 26.44
CA ARG A 212 5.57 22.38 26.97
C ARG A 212 4.52 22.11 28.04
N SER A 213 4.96 22.10 29.30
CA SER A 213 4.08 22.09 30.45
C SER A 213 3.21 23.34 30.41
N GLY A 214 1.97 23.20 29.92
CA GLY A 214 0.94 24.22 30.10
C GLY A 214 0.66 24.43 31.58
N PRO A 215 0.32 25.65 32.02
CA PRO A 215 0.16 25.94 33.43
C PRO A 215 -1.03 25.17 33.98
N ARG A 216 -0.79 24.31 34.98
CA ARG A 216 -1.84 23.77 35.85
C ARG A 216 -2.57 24.96 36.47
N ARG A 217 -3.81 25.21 36.06
CA ARG A 217 -4.71 26.12 36.77
C ARG A 217 -4.98 25.53 38.15
N SER A 218 -4.35 26.10 39.17
CA SER A 218 -4.74 25.91 40.56
C SER A 218 -6.15 26.47 40.75
N ALA A 219 -7.11 25.61 41.06
CA ALA A 219 -8.42 26.03 41.50
C ALA A 219 -8.30 26.63 42.90
N VAL A 220 -8.35 27.96 43.00
CA VAL A 220 -8.55 28.67 44.27
C VAL A 220 -10.05 28.70 44.55
N SER A 221 -10.41 28.18 45.73
CA SER A 221 -11.73 28.19 46.32
C SER A 221 -12.20 29.61 46.64
N ALA A 222 -13.41 29.97 46.21
CA ALA A 222 -14.20 31.06 46.79
C ALA A 222 -15.69 30.89 46.40
N GLY A 223 -16.50 30.38 47.32
CA GLY A 223 -17.96 30.42 47.27
C GLY A 223 -18.47 30.66 48.69
N HIS A 224 -18.70 31.93 49.04
CA HIS A 224 -20.00 32.61 49.05
C HIS A 224 -20.84 32.31 50.29
N SER A 225 -20.96 33.37 51.09
CA SER A 225 -21.85 33.55 52.23
C SER A 225 -23.27 33.94 51.80
N ARG A 226 -24.19 33.76 52.76
CA ARG A 226 -25.59 34.22 52.89
C ARG A 226 -26.67 33.21 52.47
N HIS A 227 -27.49 32.80 53.43
CA HIS A 227 -28.80 33.40 53.63
C HIS A 227 -29.30 33.19 55.06
N SER A 228 -30.18 34.10 55.45
CA SER A 228 -30.92 34.23 56.70
C SER A 228 -31.75 33.01 57.08
#